data_AF-A0A940YS79-F1
#
_entry.id   AF-A0A940YS79-F1
#
_cell.length_a   1.000
_cell.length_b   1.000
_cell.length_c   1.000
_cell.angle_alpha   90.00
_cell.angle_beta   90.00
_cell.angle_gamma   90.00
#
_symmetry.space_group_name_H-M   'P 1'
#
loop_
_entity.id
_entity.type
_entity.pdbx_description
1 polymer ?
#
loop_
_entity_poly.entity_id
_entity_poly.type
_entity_poly.pdbx_seq_one_letter_code
_entity_poly.pdbx_strand_id
1 'polypeptide(L)'
;MSPDTPRREWSRREVELLVADYLQMLTMELTGQAYNKSARRKALLPLLEGRTEASIEFKRRNVSAVMNELGLPRIRGYLPADNVQSEMLLDVIAEQLQLQPDLELAAEAAVDRPATVAEKTDFGHAQCEPPRRQLRTGESAPAYRRRPFRRDYLEREARNRTLGRAGEEFIVDYERWRLLRLGLGQLADKVDHVAKTYGDGLGYDVLSFEADGQHRYIEVKTTAFSEETPFFVTSNELRFAREALTQFKLCRVFDFRAAPRFFELAGPIEQHFYLDPATYKASLQ
;
A
#
# COMPACT_ATOMS: atom_id res chain seq x y z
N MET A 1 -6.73 22.81 36.96
CA MET A 1 -5.62 22.88 35.98
C MET A 1 -4.51 22.01 36.54
N SER A 2 -4.37 20.78 36.03
CA SER A 2 -3.24 19.92 36.38
C SER A 2 -2.07 20.25 35.45
N PRO A 3 -0.84 20.37 35.97
CA PRO A 3 0.31 20.74 35.18
C PRO A 3 0.63 19.63 34.17
N ASP A 4 0.90 20.06 32.95
CA ASP A 4 1.28 19.23 31.80
C ASP A 4 2.47 18.35 32.20
N THR A 5 2.21 17.05 32.42
CA THR A 5 3.27 16.11 32.77
C THR A 5 4.13 15.92 31.52
N PRO A 6 5.44 16.21 31.56
CA PRO A 6 6.28 16.09 30.38
C PRO A 6 6.16 14.68 29.81
N ARG A 7 5.92 14.59 28.50
CA ARG A 7 5.70 13.35 27.78
C ARG A 7 6.98 12.49 27.91
N ARG A 8 6.97 11.47 28.78
CA ARG A 8 8.12 10.58 29.02
C ARG A 8 8.63 10.02 27.69
N GLU A 9 9.90 10.22 27.38
CA GLU A 9 10.53 9.69 26.18
C GLU A 9 10.55 8.15 26.19
N TRP A 10 10.47 7.52 25.02
CA TRP A 10 10.58 6.07 24.89
C TRP A 10 12.03 5.64 25.12
N SER A 11 12.25 4.72 26.05
CA SER A 11 13.56 4.08 26.21
C SER A 11 13.83 3.09 25.07
N ARG A 12 15.11 2.79 24.83
CA ARG A 12 15.52 1.80 23.83
C ARG A 12 14.88 0.42 24.10
N ARG A 13 14.88 -0.03 25.35
CA ARG A 13 14.27 -1.32 25.76
C ARG A 13 12.77 -1.38 25.46
N GLU A 14 12.02 -0.30 25.72
CA GLU A 14 10.59 -0.25 25.40
C GLU A 14 10.36 -0.32 23.88
N VAL A 15 11.22 0.33 23.08
CA VAL A 15 11.16 0.26 21.62
C VAL A 15 11.51 -1.15 21.12
N GLU A 16 12.55 -1.78 21.66
CA GLU A 16 12.93 -3.16 21.33
C GLU A 16 11.78 -4.15 21.57
N LEU A 17 11.13 -4.09 22.73
CA LEU A 17 10.00 -4.95 23.05
C LEU A 17 8.81 -4.70 22.11
N LEU A 18 8.50 -3.44 21.82
CA LEU A 18 7.40 -3.07 20.95
C LEU A 18 7.65 -3.50 19.49
N VAL A 19 8.87 -3.31 18.99
CA VAL A 19 9.26 -3.73 17.64
C VAL A 19 9.25 -5.26 17.53
N ALA A 20 9.78 -5.98 18.52
CA ALA A 20 9.78 -7.44 18.51
C ALA A 20 8.35 -8.00 18.48
N ASP A 21 7.45 -7.44 19.30
CA ASP A 21 6.04 -7.81 19.29
C ASP A 21 5.36 -7.49 17.95
N TYR A 22 5.72 -6.36 17.31
CA TYR A 22 5.24 -5.99 15.99
C TYR A 22 5.71 -6.97 14.91
N LEU A 23 7.02 -7.25 14.81
CA LEU A 23 7.58 -8.12 13.78
C LEU A 23 7.05 -9.55 13.87
N GLN A 24 6.81 -10.05 15.09
CA GLN A 24 6.17 -11.36 15.27
C GLN A 24 4.71 -11.36 14.77
N MET A 25 3.91 -10.32 15.07
CA MET A 25 2.56 -10.22 14.52
C MET A 25 2.58 -10.11 12.99
N LEU A 26 3.54 -9.38 12.41
CA LEU A 26 3.71 -9.28 10.97
C LEU A 26 4.04 -10.65 10.34
N THR A 27 4.93 -11.42 10.98
CA THR A 27 5.26 -12.79 10.54
C THR A 27 4.02 -13.68 10.55
N MET A 28 3.20 -13.61 11.61
CA MET A 28 1.93 -14.33 11.68
C MET A 28 0.98 -13.91 10.55
N GLU A 29 0.87 -12.62 10.26
CA GLU A 29 0.02 -12.10 9.18
C GLU A 29 0.47 -12.58 7.80
N LEU A 30 1.77 -12.50 7.51
CA LEU A 30 2.35 -12.92 6.23
C LEU A 30 2.25 -14.44 6.00
N THR A 31 2.27 -15.22 7.08
CA THR A 31 2.10 -16.69 7.05
C THR A 31 0.64 -17.13 7.16
N GLY A 32 -0.33 -16.20 7.26
CA GLY A 32 -1.76 -16.50 7.37
C GLY A 32 -2.19 -17.04 8.74
N GLN A 33 -1.36 -16.90 9.77
CA GLN A 33 -1.71 -17.25 11.14
C GLN A 33 -2.56 -16.15 11.79
N ALA A 34 -3.63 -16.56 12.47
CA ALA A 34 -4.48 -15.62 13.20
C ALA A 34 -3.77 -15.07 14.45
N TYR A 35 -3.96 -13.78 14.73
CA TYR A 35 -3.49 -13.14 15.96
C TYR A 35 -4.49 -12.07 16.42
N ASN A 36 -4.49 -11.75 17.72
CA ASN A 36 -5.39 -10.75 18.30
C ASN A 36 -4.61 -9.53 18.79
N LYS A 37 -4.77 -8.40 18.08
CA LYS A 37 -4.08 -7.12 18.38
C LYS A 37 -4.28 -6.63 19.81
N SER A 38 -5.50 -6.78 20.34
CA SER A 38 -5.84 -6.36 21.70
C SER A 38 -5.19 -7.27 22.75
N ALA A 39 -5.15 -8.58 22.52
CA ALA A 39 -4.45 -9.50 23.41
C ALA A 39 -2.94 -9.22 23.43
N ARG A 40 -2.32 -9.03 22.26
CA ARG A 40 -0.89 -8.67 22.11
C ARG A 40 -0.56 -7.38 22.85
N ARG A 41 -1.38 -6.34 22.67
CA ARG A 41 -1.21 -5.04 23.35
C ARG A 41 -1.32 -5.18 24.87
N LYS A 42 -2.29 -5.94 25.38
CA LYS A 42 -2.46 -6.19 26.83
C LYS A 42 -1.29 -6.98 27.42
N ALA A 43 -0.73 -7.94 26.67
CA ALA A 43 0.44 -8.69 27.10
C ALA A 43 1.73 -7.84 27.12
N LEU A 44 1.84 -6.87 26.21
CA LEU A 44 2.99 -5.95 26.14
C LEU A 44 2.95 -4.86 27.23
N LEU A 45 1.76 -4.36 27.57
CA LEU A 45 1.54 -3.27 28.52
C LEU A 45 2.32 -3.39 29.86
N PRO A 46 2.33 -4.54 30.59
CA PRO A 46 3.06 -4.65 31.85
C PRO A 46 4.59 -4.55 31.70
N LEU A 47 5.12 -4.71 30.48
CA LEU A 47 6.55 -4.59 30.20
C LEU A 47 6.97 -3.16 29.85
N LEU A 48 6.01 -2.24 29.68
CA LEU A 48 6.24 -0.87 29.23
C LEU A 48 5.87 0.11 30.34
N GLU A 49 6.90 0.58 31.07
CA GLU A 49 6.77 1.32 32.32
C GLU A 49 5.88 2.58 32.21
N GLY A 50 4.63 2.45 32.68
CA GLY A 50 3.67 3.55 32.72
C GLY A 50 3.12 3.97 31.35
N ARG A 51 3.28 3.14 30.31
CA ARG A 51 2.68 3.39 29.00
C ARG A 51 1.19 3.10 29.00
N THR A 52 0.47 3.76 28.10
CA THR A 52 -0.96 3.52 27.86
C THR A 52 -1.17 2.73 26.58
N GLU A 53 -2.30 2.03 26.46
CA GLU A 53 -2.68 1.34 25.22
C GLU A 53 -2.64 2.28 24.00
N ALA A 54 -3.16 3.51 24.14
CA ALA A 54 -3.13 4.52 23.09
C ALA A 54 -1.70 4.90 22.67
N SER A 55 -0.76 4.99 23.63
CA SER A 55 0.64 5.28 23.31
C SER A 55 1.33 4.14 22.55
N ILE A 56 0.97 2.88 22.84
CA ILE A 56 1.47 1.71 22.12
C ILE A 56 0.95 1.72 20.69
N GLU A 57 -0.36 1.98 20.49
CA GLU A 57 -0.95 2.02 19.14
C GLU A 57 -0.32 3.12 18.30
N PHE A 58 -0.14 4.32 18.86
CA PHE A 58 0.55 5.41 18.19
C PHE A 58 2.00 5.03 17.84
N LYS A 59 2.73 4.38 18.75
CA LYS A 59 4.10 3.93 18.48
C LYS A 59 4.17 2.84 17.41
N ARG A 60 3.18 1.95 17.30
CA ARG A 60 3.05 0.97 16.19
C ARG A 60 2.78 1.64 14.83
N ARG A 61 2.08 2.78 14.81
CA ARG A 61 1.97 3.63 13.61
C ARG A 61 3.33 4.19 13.18
N ASN A 62 4.16 4.60 14.14
CA ASN A 62 5.54 5.03 13.85
C ASN A 62 6.39 3.89 13.30
N VAL A 63 6.28 2.67 13.86
CA VAL A 63 6.93 1.48 13.28
C VAL A 63 6.49 1.28 11.83
N SER A 64 5.18 1.37 11.55
CA SER A 64 4.65 1.19 10.20
C SER A 64 5.16 2.23 9.20
N ALA A 65 5.43 3.46 9.65
CA ALA A 65 6.08 4.48 8.83
C ALA A 65 7.53 4.12 8.48
N VAL A 66 8.30 3.64 9.47
CA VAL A 66 9.68 3.18 9.25
C VAL A 66 9.73 1.94 8.36
N MET A 67 8.78 1.00 8.52
CA MET A 67 8.68 -0.17 7.63
C MET A 67 8.47 0.25 6.17
N ASN A 68 7.58 1.22 5.92
CA ASN A 68 7.38 1.76 4.57
C ASN A 68 8.66 2.42 4.02
N GLU A 69 9.37 3.20 4.84
CA GLU A 69 10.64 3.84 4.46
C GLU A 69 11.73 2.80 4.10
N LEU A 70 11.73 1.66 4.79
CA LEU A 70 12.63 0.54 4.52
C LEU A 70 12.16 -0.36 3.35
N GLY A 71 11.04 -0.04 2.69
CA GLY A 71 10.48 -0.87 1.61
C GLY A 71 9.91 -2.21 2.08
N LEU A 72 9.50 -2.32 3.35
CA LEU A 72 8.99 -3.53 3.98
C LEU A 72 7.45 -3.51 4.10
N PRO A 73 6.80 -4.70 4.10
CA PRO A 73 5.38 -4.79 4.44
C PRO A 73 5.12 -4.38 5.89
N ARG A 74 3.89 -3.94 6.16
CA ARG A 74 3.43 -3.54 7.49
C ARG A 74 2.15 -4.29 7.86
N ILE A 75 1.85 -4.30 9.16
CA ILE A 75 0.62 -4.86 9.68
C ILE A 75 -0.59 -4.02 9.24
N ARG A 76 -1.61 -4.69 8.68
CA ARG A 76 -2.90 -4.07 8.30
C ARG A 76 -3.50 -3.28 9.46
N GLY A 77 -4.08 -2.12 9.20
CA GLY A 77 -4.78 -1.29 10.20
C GLY A 77 -3.87 -0.51 11.17
N TYR A 78 -2.54 -0.69 11.14
CA TYR A 78 -1.61 0.27 11.72
C TYR A 78 -1.17 1.25 10.64
N LEU A 79 -1.89 2.38 10.55
CA LEU A 79 -1.60 3.43 9.57
C LEU A 79 -0.27 4.09 9.87
N PRO A 80 0.64 4.26 8.90
CA PRO A 80 1.84 5.06 9.08
C PRO A 80 1.55 6.42 9.72
N ALA A 81 2.42 6.87 10.61
CA ALA A 81 2.37 8.22 11.15
C ALA A 81 3.09 9.21 10.21
N ASP A 82 2.61 10.45 10.13
CA ASP A 82 3.11 11.45 9.17
C ASP A 82 4.45 12.09 9.58
N ASN A 83 4.70 12.25 10.88
CA ASN A 83 5.89 12.91 11.43
C ASN A 83 6.58 12.01 12.45
N VAL A 84 7.56 11.24 12.00
CA VAL A 84 8.30 10.32 12.87
C VAL A 84 9.72 10.82 13.07
N GLN A 85 10.07 11.10 14.33
CA GLN A 85 11.46 11.15 14.78
C GLN A 85 11.92 9.70 14.96
N SER A 86 12.52 9.13 13.92
CA SER A 86 12.63 7.68 13.73
C SER A 86 13.97 7.07 14.07
N GLU A 87 15.00 7.84 14.43
CA GLU A 87 16.39 7.30 14.45
C GLU A 87 16.53 6.04 15.32
N MET A 88 16.04 6.07 16.56
CA MET A 88 16.08 4.89 17.43
C MET A 88 15.18 3.75 16.94
N LEU A 89 14.05 4.06 16.30
CA LEU A 89 13.15 3.04 15.74
C LEU A 89 13.81 2.33 14.55
N LEU A 90 14.43 3.10 13.66
CA LEU A 90 15.15 2.60 12.50
C LEU A 90 16.30 1.69 12.93
N ASP A 91 17.08 2.11 13.93
CA ASP A 91 18.19 1.32 14.46
C ASP A 91 17.71 -0.01 15.03
N VAL A 92 16.68 0.02 15.89
CA VAL A 92 16.13 -1.20 16.51
C VAL A 92 15.50 -2.13 15.47
N ILE A 93 14.76 -1.59 14.50
CA ILE A 93 14.15 -2.40 13.42
C ILE A 93 15.25 -3.06 12.59
N ALA A 94 16.27 -2.31 12.17
CA ALA A 94 17.37 -2.84 11.39
C ALA A 94 18.14 -3.95 12.13
N GLU A 95 18.42 -3.77 13.43
CA GLU A 95 19.08 -4.79 14.26
C GLU A 95 18.23 -6.05 14.43
N GLN A 96 16.92 -5.91 14.70
CA GLN A 96 16.06 -7.08 14.91
C GLN A 96 15.81 -7.86 13.62
N LEU A 97 15.71 -7.17 12.47
CA LEU A 97 15.55 -7.84 11.18
C LEU A 97 16.77 -8.71 10.83
N GLN A 98 17.98 -8.31 11.21
CA GLN A 98 19.17 -9.15 11.04
C GLN A 98 19.13 -10.44 11.87
N LEU A 99 18.35 -10.45 12.96
CA LEU A 99 18.24 -11.57 13.89
C LEU A 99 16.99 -12.44 13.65
N GLN A 100 16.13 -12.08 12.70
CA GLN A 100 14.86 -12.76 12.43
C GLN A 100 14.73 -13.20 10.96
N PRO A 101 15.43 -14.28 10.55
CA PRO A 101 15.35 -14.80 9.18
C PRO A 101 13.93 -15.28 8.80
N ASP A 102 13.10 -15.66 9.78
CA ASP A 102 11.74 -16.15 9.54
C ASP A 102 10.83 -15.07 8.95
N LEU A 103 10.98 -13.80 9.37
CA LEU A 103 10.19 -12.70 8.83
C LEU A 103 10.58 -12.42 7.37
N GLU A 104 11.87 -12.47 7.07
CA GLU A 104 12.40 -12.32 5.72
C GLU A 104 11.87 -13.44 4.82
N LEU A 105 11.97 -14.70 5.25
CA LEU A 105 11.43 -15.84 4.50
C LEU A 105 9.91 -15.73 4.30
N ALA A 106 9.17 -15.30 5.32
CA ALA A 106 7.74 -15.10 5.24
C ALA A 106 7.36 -13.97 4.26
N ALA A 107 8.11 -12.86 4.27
CA ALA A 107 7.91 -11.74 3.35
C ALA A 107 8.23 -12.12 1.90
N GLU A 108 9.32 -12.86 1.66
CA GLU A 108 9.68 -13.37 0.33
C GLU A 108 8.63 -14.35 -0.20
N ALA A 109 8.25 -15.34 0.62
CA ALA A 109 7.20 -16.30 0.27
C ALA A 109 5.86 -15.62 0.01
N ALA A 110 5.54 -14.56 0.76
CA ALA A 110 4.35 -13.76 0.51
C ALA A 110 4.43 -13.08 -0.86
N VAL A 111 5.53 -12.40 -1.21
CA VAL A 111 5.68 -11.70 -2.50
C VAL A 111 5.66 -12.67 -3.70
N ASP A 112 6.25 -13.85 -3.58
CA ASP A 112 6.35 -14.82 -4.69
C ASP A 112 5.09 -15.67 -4.90
N ARG A 113 4.11 -15.59 -3.99
CA ARG A 113 2.86 -16.35 -4.11
C ARG A 113 2.12 -16.01 -5.42
N PRO A 114 1.65 -16.99 -6.21
CA PRO A 114 0.89 -16.70 -7.41
C PRO A 114 -0.35 -15.83 -7.11
N ALA A 115 -0.58 -14.82 -7.95
CA ALA A 115 -1.78 -14.01 -7.91
C ALA A 115 -2.75 -14.57 -8.96
N THR A 116 -3.68 -15.42 -8.53
CA THR A 116 -4.74 -15.95 -9.40
C THR A 116 -6.06 -15.27 -9.04
N VAL A 117 -6.78 -14.78 -10.04
CA VAL A 117 -8.15 -14.28 -9.86
C VAL A 117 -9.01 -15.44 -9.35
N ALA A 118 -9.77 -15.22 -8.28
CA ALA A 118 -10.72 -16.23 -7.79
C ALA A 118 -11.83 -16.44 -8.84
N GLU A 119 -12.20 -17.69 -9.12
CA GLU A 119 -13.17 -18.04 -10.18
C GLU A 119 -14.57 -17.42 -9.98
N LYS A 120 -14.89 -16.93 -8.77
CA LYS A 120 -16.15 -16.24 -8.44
C LYS A 120 -15.87 -14.97 -7.65
N THR A 121 -15.53 -13.91 -8.35
CA THR A 121 -15.51 -12.57 -7.75
C THR A 121 -16.93 -12.03 -7.67
N ASP A 122 -17.37 -11.65 -6.47
CA ASP A 122 -18.59 -10.85 -6.30
C ASP A 122 -18.30 -9.37 -6.57
N PHE A 123 -18.42 -8.98 -7.84
CA PHE A 123 -18.23 -7.60 -8.26
C PHE A 123 -19.19 -6.60 -7.60
N GLY A 124 -20.34 -7.07 -7.08
CA GLY A 124 -21.30 -6.22 -6.38
C GLY A 124 -20.77 -5.61 -5.07
N HIS A 125 -19.74 -6.24 -4.48
CA HIS A 125 -19.12 -5.80 -3.24
C HIS A 125 -17.61 -5.52 -3.37
N ALA A 126 -17.07 -5.59 -4.59
CA ALA A 126 -15.65 -5.40 -4.85
C ALA A 126 -15.22 -3.93 -4.75
N GLN A 127 -16.05 -3.01 -5.26
CA GLN A 127 -15.79 -1.57 -5.18
C GLN A 127 -16.12 -1.04 -3.78
N CYS A 128 -15.24 -0.21 -3.22
CA CYS A 128 -15.47 0.48 -1.97
C CYS A 128 -15.09 1.96 -2.04
N GLU A 129 -15.49 2.70 -1.00
CA GLU A 129 -15.08 4.10 -0.82
C GLU A 129 -13.57 4.21 -0.60
N PRO A 130 -12.91 5.24 -1.16
CA PRO A 130 -11.51 5.50 -0.88
C PRO A 130 -11.31 5.87 0.60
N PRO A 131 -10.16 5.50 1.20
CA PRO A 131 -9.85 5.90 2.57
C PRO A 131 -9.83 7.42 2.70
N ARG A 132 -10.27 7.94 3.85
CA ARG A 132 -10.29 9.40 4.09
C ARG A 132 -8.87 9.95 4.02
N ARG A 133 -8.68 10.96 3.15
CA ARG A 133 -7.42 11.69 3.02
C ARG A 133 -6.99 12.26 4.38
N GLN A 134 -5.87 11.77 4.88
CA GLN A 134 -5.15 12.43 5.98
C GLN A 134 -4.22 13.45 5.33
N LEU A 135 -4.44 14.74 5.59
CA LEU A 135 -3.57 15.80 5.10
C LEU A 135 -2.19 15.61 5.74
N ARG A 136 -1.20 15.25 4.93
CA ARG A 136 0.19 15.23 5.38
C ARG A 136 0.65 16.66 5.63
N THR A 137 0.83 17.01 6.89
CA THR A 137 1.53 18.23 7.33
C THR A 137 2.93 17.83 7.80
N GLY A 138 3.86 17.68 6.86
CA GLY A 138 5.25 17.33 7.15
C GLY A 138 6.15 17.71 5.99
N GLU A 139 7.29 18.35 6.30
CA GLU A 139 8.39 18.52 5.35
C GLU A 139 8.96 17.15 4.97
N SER A 140 9.58 17.06 3.78
CA SER A 140 10.31 15.87 3.34
C SER A 140 11.19 15.34 4.47
N ALA A 141 11.06 14.05 4.79
CA ALA A 141 11.79 13.42 5.86
C ALA A 141 13.29 13.78 5.74
N PRO A 142 13.98 14.15 6.84
CA PRO A 142 15.41 14.36 6.79
C PRO A 142 16.05 13.11 6.20
N ALA A 143 17.08 13.30 5.37
CA ALA A 143 17.82 12.21 4.73
C ALA A 143 18.41 11.28 5.82
N TYR A 144 17.63 10.31 6.27
CA TYR A 144 18.09 9.28 7.19
C TYR A 144 19.29 8.61 6.52
N ARG A 145 20.38 8.48 7.29
CA ARG A 145 21.64 7.90 6.78
C ARG A 145 21.30 6.59 6.09
N ARG A 146 21.69 6.46 4.82
CA ARG A 146 21.58 5.24 4.02
C ARG A 146 22.29 4.10 4.74
N ARG A 147 21.57 3.39 5.62
CA ARG A 147 22.01 2.09 6.12
C ARG A 147 21.67 1.07 5.05
N PRO A 148 22.57 0.13 4.72
CA PRO A 148 22.33 -0.85 3.68
C PRO A 148 21.28 -1.86 4.15
N PHE A 149 20.00 -1.48 4.05
CA PHE A 149 18.91 -2.43 4.13
C PHE A 149 18.72 -3.03 2.73
N ARG A 150 19.30 -4.21 2.52
CA ARG A 150 19.19 -4.96 1.27
C ARG A 150 17.83 -5.66 1.27
N ARG A 151 16.82 -5.06 0.63
CA ARG A 151 15.69 -5.68 -0.12
C ARG A 151 14.43 -4.82 0.02
N ASP A 152 14.06 -4.13 -1.07
CA ASP A 152 12.82 -3.37 -1.17
C ASP A 152 11.70 -4.30 -1.68
N TYR A 153 10.92 -4.84 -0.75
CA TYR A 153 9.83 -5.77 -1.02
C TYR A 153 8.68 -5.09 -1.74
N LEU A 154 8.41 -3.82 -1.41
CA LEU A 154 7.39 -3.03 -2.09
C LEU A 154 7.75 -2.81 -3.55
N GLU A 155 9.01 -2.49 -3.85
CA GLU A 155 9.50 -2.36 -5.22
C GLU A 155 9.49 -3.72 -5.96
N ARG A 156 9.86 -4.81 -5.29
CA ARG A 156 9.80 -6.15 -5.87
C ARG A 156 8.36 -6.59 -6.17
N GLU A 157 7.42 -6.35 -5.27
CA GLU A 157 6.00 -6.61 -5.51
C GLU A 157 5.46 -5.75 -6.65
N ALA A 158 5.81 -4.46 -6.68
CA ALA A 158 5.41 -3.58 -7.78
C ALA A 158 5.95 -4.02 -9.14
N ARG A 159 7.11 -4.69 -9.16
CA ARG A 159 7.69 -5.32 -10.38
C ARG A 159 7.08 -6.69 -10.71
N ASN A 160 6.21 -7.25 -9.86
CA ASN A 160 5.56 -8.52 -10.11
C ASN A 160 4.49 -8.37 -11.20
N ARG A 161 4.93 -8.54 -12.46
CA ARG A 161 4.08 -8.46 -13.66
C ARG A 161 2.88 -9.41 -13.60
N THR A 162 3.00 -10.55 -12.94
CA THR A 162 1.88 -11.51 -12.80
C THR A 162 0.78 -10.92 -11.91
N LEU A 163 1.13 -10.28 -10.79
CA LEU A 163 0.18 -9.59 -9.91
C LEU A 163 -0.44 -8.37 -10.62
N GLY A 164 0.37 -7.55 -11.28
CA GLY A 164 -0.10 -6.40 -12.06
C GLY A 164 -1.14 -6.82 -13.09
N ARG A 165 -0.78 -7.78 -13.97
CA ARG A 165 -1.67 -8.28 -15.01
C ARG A 165 -2.96 -8.90 -14.46
N ALA A 166 -2.88 -9.66 -13.37
CA ALA A 166 -4.08 -10.25 -12.76
C ALA A 166 -5.03 -9.17 -12.24
N GLY A 167 -4.50 -8.06 -11.70
CA GLY A 167 -5.32 -6.92 -11.29
C GLY A 167 -5.91 -6.14 -12.46
N GLU A 168 -5.16 -5.98 -13.56
CA GLU A 168 -5.68 -5.37 -14.79
C GLU A 168 -6.83 -6.20 -15.38
N GLU A 169 -6.66 -7.52 -15.49
CA GLU A 169 -7.70 -8.46 -15.94
C GLU A 169 -8.96 -8.38 -15.03
N PHE A 170 -8.75 -8.32 -13.72
CA PHE A 170 -9.84 -8.13 -12.76
C PHE A 170 -10.65 -6.84 -12.99
N ILE A 171 -9.98 -5.72 -13.31
CA ILE A 171 -10.65 -4.45 -13.59
C ILE A 171 -11.36 -4.48 -14.95
N VAL A 172 -10.79 -5.13 -15.96
CA VAL A 172 -11.47 -5.33 -17.25
C VAL A 172 -12.79 -6.09 -17.06
N ASP A 173 -12.77 -7.17 -16.30
CA ASP A 173 -13.96 -7.96 -16.01
C ASP A 173 -15.00 -7.16 -15.19
N TYR A 174 -14.53 -6.37 -14.21
CA TYR A 174 -15.39 -5.46 -13.45
C TYR A 174 -16.07 -4.41 -14.35
N GLU A 175 -15.31 -3.76 -15.24
CA GLU A 175 -15.85 -2.71 -16.12
C GLU A 175 -16.86 -3.26 -17.12
N ARG A 176 -16.61 -4.47 -17.67
CA ARG A 176 -17.58 -5.20 -18.49
C ARG A 176 -18.85 -5.49 -17.72
N TRP A 177 -18.72 -6.03 -16.51
CA TRP A 177 -19.86 -6.30 -15.62
C TRP A 177 -20.65 -5.03 -15.30
N ARG A 178 -19.98 -3.92 -15.00
CA ARG A 178 -20.61 -2.62 -14.71
C ARG A 178 -21.44 -2.14 -15.90
N LEU A 179 -20.87 -2.15 -17.11
CA LEU A 179 -21.56 -1.71 -18.33
C LEU A 179 -22.73 -2.63 -18.68
N LEU A 180 -22.58 -3.95 -18.54
CA LEU A 180 -23.67 -4.91 -18.72
C LEU A 180 -24.82 -4.66 -17.73
N ARG A 181 -24.52 -4.37 -16.46
CA ARG A 181 -25.55 -4.01 -15.47
C ARG A 181 -26.31 -2.73 -15.82
N LEU A 182 -25.68 -1.81 -16.53
CA LEU A 182 -26.32 -0.58 -17.04
C LEU A 182 -27.09 -0.80 -18.34
N GLY A 183 -27.10 -2.01 -18.90
CA GLY A 183 -27.73 -2.33 -20.18
C GLY A 183 -26.90 -1.89 -21.40
N LEU A 184 -25.61 -1.54 -21.20
CA LEU A 184 -24.71 -0.99 -22.22
C LEU A 184 -23.80 -2.08 -22.82
N GLY A 185 -24.38 -3.19 -23.26
CA GLY A 185 -23.63 -4.35 -23.75
C GLY A 185 -22.66 -4.03 -24.89
N GLN A 186 -23.05 -3.16 -25.82
CA GLN A 186 -22.17 -2.74 -26.93
C GLN A 186 -20.92 -1.97 -26.47
N LEU A 187 -20.99 -1.27 -25.33
CA LEU A 187 -19.83 -0.61 -24.73
C LEU A 187 -19.01 -1.61 -23.91
N ALA A 188 -19.66 -2.58 -23.25
CA ALA A 188 -18.97 -3.65 -22.53
C ALA A 188 -18.06 -4.46 -23.47
N ASP A 189 -18.53 -4.78 -24.68
CA ASP A 189 -17.74 -5.50 -25.69
C ASP A 189 -16.53 -4.71 -26.19
N LYS A 190 -16.54 -3.38 -26.03
CA LYS A 190 -15.47 -2.48 -26.43
C LYS A 190 -14.46 -2.19 -25.32
N VAL A 191 -14.66 -2.70 -24.11
CA VAL A 191 -13.68 -2.57 -23.03
C VAL A 191 -12.39 -3.27 -23.44
N ASP A 192 -11.30 -2.53 -23.46
CA ASP A 192 -9.99 -2.99 -23.93
C ASP A 192 -8.94 -3.01 -22.83
N HIS A 193 -8.16 -4.08 -22.81
CA HIS A 193 -6.98 -4.22 -21.97
C HIS A 193 -5.78 -3.64 -22.72
N VAL A 194 -5.67 -2.32 -22.69
CA VAL A 194 -4.71 -1.54 -23.49
C VAL A 194 -3.26 -1.94 -23.23
N ALA A 195 -2.89 -2.19 -21.96
CA ALA A 195 -1.55 -2.66 -21.62
C ALA A 195 -1.17 -3.97 -22.34
N LYS A 196 -2.16 -4.82 -22.63
CA LYS A 196 -1.98 -6.09 -23.35
C LYS A 196 -2.01 -5.94 -24.87
N THR A 197 -2.81 -5.00 -25.39
CA THR A 197 -3.00 -4.82 -26.85
C THR A 197 -1.98 -3.87 -27.47
N TYR A 198 -1.63 -2.78 -26.80
CA TYR A 198 -0.75 -1.72 -27.32
C TYR A 198 0.54 -1.52 -26.50
N GLY A 199 0.68 -2.20 -25.36
CA GLY A 199 1.80 -2.06 -24.43
C GLY A 199 1.60 -0.97 -23.37
N ASP A 200 2.62 -0.69 -22.58
CA ASP A 200 2.63 0.22 -21.42
C ASP A 200 2.82 1.71 -21.79
N GLY A 201 2.86 2.02 -23.09
CA GLY A 201 3.24 3.34 -23.60
C GLY A 201 2.17 4.43 -23.55
N LEU A 202 0.89 4.08 -23.31
CA LEU A 202 -0.22 5.04 -23.41
C LEU A 202 -0.53 5.77 -22.10
N GLY A 203 0.01 5.31 -20.96
CA GLY A 203 -0.16 5.96 -19.66
C GLY A 203 -1.46 5.61 -18.94
N TYR A 204 -2.11 4.52 -19.36
CA TYR A 204 -3.24 3.87 -18.71
C TYR A 204 -3.31 2.39 -19.15
N ASP A 205 -3.94 1.54 -18.36
CA ASP A 205 -3.98 0.08 -18.58
C ASP A 205 -5.26 -0.42 -19.24
N VAL A 206 -6.40 0.22 -18.93
CA VAL A 206 -7.74 -0.22 -19.36
C VAL A 206 -8.52 0.95 -19.96
N LEU A 207 -9.09 0.73 -21.16
CA LEU A 207 -10.06 1.64 -21.77
C LEU A 207 -11.47 1.14 -21.49
N SER A 208 -12.29 1.99 -20.89
CA SER A 208 -13.70 1.74 -20.61
C SER A 208 -14.54 2.98 -20.96
N PHE A 209 -15.83 2.95 -20.63
CA PHE A 209 -16.80 3.98 -21.01
C PHE A 209 -17.70 4.39 -19.86
N GLU A 210 -18.03 5.67 -19.81
CA GLU A 210 -19.14 6.22 -19.03
C GLU A 210 -20.49 5.85 -19.67
N ALA A 211 -21.58 6.08 -18.94
CA ALA A 211 -22.93 5.78 -19.43
C ALA A 211 -23.34 6.61 -20.66
N ASP A 212 -22.77 7.81 -20.83
CA ASP A 212 -22.95 8.67 -22.00
C ASP A 212 -22.00 8.33 -23.17
N GLY A 213 -21.15 7.32 -23.01
CA GLY A 213 -20.17 6.87 -23.99
C GLY A 213 -18.83 7.61 -23.94
N GLN A 214 -18.62 8.56 -23.02
CA GLN A 214 -17.32 9.18 -22.82
C GLN A 214 -16.27 8.15 -22.39
N HIS A 215 -15.03 8.35 -22.79
CA HIS A 215 -13.95 7.44 -22.44
C HIS A 215 -13.60 7.53 -20.95
N ARG A 216 -13.29 6.38 -20.38
CA ARG A 216 -12.65 6.21 -19.07
C ARG A 216 -11.29 5.59 -19.31
N TYR A 217 -10.24 6.32 -18.97
CA TYR A 217 -8.87 5.84 -19.04
C TYR A 217 -8.44 5.41 -17.65
N ILE A 218 -8.29 4.11 -17.44
CA ILE A 218 -8.09 3.53 -16.12
C ILE A 218 -6.66 3.03 -15.99
N GLU A 219 -5.95 3.58 -15.01
CA GLU A 219 -4.66 3.08 -14.53
C GLU A 219 -4.88 2.16 -13.33
N VAL A 220 -4.39 0.94 -13.40
CA VAL A 220 -4.61 -0.10 -12.39
C VAL A 220 -3.34 -0.31 -11.57
N LYS A 221 -3.43 -0.04 -10.27
CA LYS A 221 -2.34 -0.29 -9.34
C LYS A 221 -2.74 -1.37 -8.36
N THR A 222 -2.11 -2.54 -8.45
CA THR A 222 -2.46 -3.74 -7.68
C THR A 222 -1.46 -4.01 -6.56
N THR A 223 -1.94 -4.49 -5.40
CA THR A 223 -1.10 -5.00 -4.31
C THR A 223 -1.77 -6.20 -3.63
N ALA A 224 -0.98 -7.14 -3.11
CA ALA A 224 -1.52 -8.21 -2.26
C ALA A 224 -1.77 -7.75 -0.81
N PHE A 225 -1.27 -6.56 -0.46
CA PHE A 225 -1.40 -5.94 0.85
C PHE A 225 -2.60 -4.98 0.89
N SER A 226 -2.67 -4.15 1.94
CA SER A 226 -3.78 -3.21 2.19
C SER A 226 -3.86 -2.05 1.19
N GLU A 227 -4.99 -1.36 1.21
CA GLU A 227 -5.33 -0.17 0.43
C GLU A 227 -4.32 0.99 0.52
N GLU A 228 -3.64 1.17 1.67
CA GLU A 228 -2.64 2.26 1.84
C GLU A 228 -1.21 1.79 1.64
N THR A 229 -1.00 0.63 1.01
CA THR A 229 0.33 0.20 0.59
C THR A 229 0.85 1.17 -0.47
N PRO A 230 2.08 1.73 -0.32
CA PRO A 230 2.68 2.57 -1.35
C PRO A 230 2.76 1.88 -2.71
N PHE A 231 2.80 2.66 -3.78
CA PHE A 231 2.99 2.18 -5.15
C PHE A 231 3.82 3.14 -5.96
N PHE A 232 4.31 2.61 -7.08
CA PHE A 232 5.08 3.34 -8.04
C PHE A 232 4.17 3.80 -9.18
N VAL A 233 4.43 5.01 -9.64
CA VAL A 233 3.79 5.61 -10.81
C VAL A 233 4.87 6.07 -11.78
N THR A 234 4.62 5.92 -13.07
CA THR A 234 5.56 6.36 -14.10
C THR A 234 5.34 7.83 -14.47
N SER A 235 6.36 8.46 -15.06
CA SER A 235 6.23 9.83 -15.57
C SER A 235 5.18 9.95 -16.69
N ASN A 236 4.97 8.86 -17.44
CA ASN A 236 3.97 8.80 -18.50
C ASN A 236 2.55 8.81 -17.93
N GLU A 237 2.28 7.97 -16.93
CA GLU A 237 1.00 7.95 -16.20
C GLU A 237 0.68 9.32 -15.59
N LEU A 238 1.66 9.95 -14.91
CA LEU A 238 1.48 11.27 -14.32
C LEU A 238 1.15 12.34 -15.36
N ARG A 239 1.81 12.30 -16.52
CA ARG A 239 1.52 13.22 -17.63
C ARG A 239 0.12 12.97 -18.19
N PHE A 240 -0.21 11.72 -18.51
CA PHE A 240 -1.50 11.36 -19.09
C PHE A 240 -2.67 11.71 -18.15
N ALA A 241 -2.51 11.48 -16.84
CA ALA A 241 -3.50 11.84 -15.82
C ALA A 241 -3.81 13.36 -15.79
N ARG A 242 -2.81 14.21 -16.06
CA ARG A 242 -2.98 15.68 -16.17
C ARG A 242 -3.69 16.09 -17.45
N GLU A 243 -3.47 15.36 -18.54
CA GLU A 243 -4.06 15.64 -19.84
C GLU A 243 -5.53 15.20 -19.90
N ALA A 244 -5.85 13.99 -19.42
CA ALA A 244 -7.19 13.44 -19.49
C ALA A 244 -8.12 13.89 -18.35
N LEU A 245 -7.58 14.52 -17.30
CA LEU A 245 -8.32 15.09 -16.17
C LEU A 245 -9.32 14.09 -15.57
N THR A 246 -10.62 14.45 -15.52
CA THR A 246 -11.66 13.63 -14.89
C THR A 246 -11.96 12.33 -15.65
N GLN A 247 -11.52 12.19 -16.91
CA GLN A 247 -11.60 10.92 -17.66
C GLN A 247 -10.53 9.93 -17.20
N PHE A 248 -9.43 10.39 -16.61
CA PHE A 248 -8.44 9.53 -15.97
C PHE A 248 -8.94 9.03 -14.63
N LYS A 249 -8.87 7.72 -14.42
CA LYS A 249 -9.23 7.02 -13.19
C LYS A 249 -8.03 6.22 -12.70
N LEU A 250 -7.63 6.43 -11.46
CA LEU A 250 -6.73 5.52 -10.78
C LEU A 250 -7.56 4.49 -10.02
N CYS A 251 -7.46 3.22 -10.41
CA CYS A 251 -8.05 2.08 -9.71
C CYS A 251 -7.01 1.42 -8.81
N ARG A 252 -7.21 1.50 -7.50
CA ARG A 252 -6.31 0.87 -6.53
C ARG A 252 -6.89 -0.46 -6.09
N VAL A 253 -6.30 -1.55 -6.57
CA VAL A 253 -6.72 -2.93 -6.25
C VAL A 253 -5.84 -3.47 -5.12
N PHE A 254 -6.46 -3.94 -4.05
CA PHE A 254 -5.78 -4.38 -2.84
C PHE A 254 -6.38 -5.67 -2.31
N ASP A 255 -5.71 -6.29 -1.33
CA ASP A 255 -6.07 -7.59 -0.78
C ASP A 255 -6.24 -8.69 -1.85
N PHE A 256 -5.51 -8.54 -2.96
CA PHE A 256 -5.80 -9.25 -4.20
C PHE A 256 -5.78 -10.78 -4.06
N ARG A 257 -4.90 -11.31 -3.20
CA ARG A 257 -4.75 -12.76 -2.99
C ARG A 257 -5.76 -13.36 -2.01
N ALA A 258 -6.49 -12.54 -1.26
CA ALA A 258 -7.44 -13.00 -0.25
C ALA A 258 -8.88 -12.72 -0.67
N ALA A 259 -9.20 -11.45 -0.86
CA ALA A 259 -10.52 -10.97 -1.25
C ALA A 259 -10.32 -9.64 -2.00
N PRO A 260 -10.10 -9.67 -3.32
CA PRO A 260 -9.76 -8.48 -4.09
C PRO A 260 -10.86 -7.43 -3.95
N ARG A 261 -10.44 -6.25 -3.51
CA ARG A 261 -11.28 -5.06 -3.42
C ARG A 261 -10.56 -3.90 -4.08
N PHE A 262 -11.32 -2.89 -4.48
CA PHE A 262 -10.71 -1.71 -5.06
C PHE A 262 -11.51 -0.44 -4.77
N PHE A 263 -10.84 0.69 -4.85
CA PHE A 263 -11.47 2.01 -4.92
C PHE A 263 -10.95 2.75 -6.16
N GLU A 264 -11.70 3.77 -6.57
CA GLU A 264 -11.37 4.62 -7.72
C GLU A 264 -11.17 6.07 -7.29
N LEU A 265 -10.19 6.73 -7.90
CA LEU A 265 -9.96 8.16 -7.76
C LEU A 265 -9.91 8.80 -9.16
N ALA A 266 -10.72 9.83 -9.38
CA ALA A 266 -10.75 10.56 -10.64
C ALA A 266 -9.78 11.75 -10.64
N GLY A 267 -9.15 12.02 -11.78
CA GLY A 267 -8.27 13.17 -11.95
C GLY A 267 -6.78 12.90 -11.69
N PRO A 268 -5.94 13.95 -11.78
CA PRO A 268 -4.50 13.86 -11.58
C PRO A 268 -4.11 13.21 -10.24
N ILE A 269 -3.13 12.32 -10.27
CA ILE A 269 -2.71 11.49 -9.14
C ILE A 269 -2.26 12.35 -7.94
N GLU A 270 -1.56 13.45 -8.19
CA GLU A 270 -1.05 14.38 -7.18
C GLU A 270 -2.15 15.10 -6.38
N GLN A 271 -3.41 15.08 -6.85
CA GLN A 271 -4.53 15.63 -6.08
C GLN A 271 -4.87 14.74 -4.88
N HIS A 272 -4.54 13.44 -4.98
CA HIS A 272 -4.91 12.41 -4.02
C HIS A 272 -3.71 11.87 -3.22
N PHE A 273 -2.51 11.85 -3.83
CA PHE A 273 -1.31 11.27 -3.24
C PHE A 273 -0.16 12.27 -3.15
N TYR A 274 0.70 12.08 -2.13
CA TYR A 274 2.02 12.69 -2.08
C TYR A 274 2.97 11.87 -2.95
N LEU A 275 3.69 12.53 -3.86
CA LEU A 275 4.66 11.89 -4.76
C LEU A 275 6.07 12.10 -4.22
N ASP A 276 6.76 11.01 -3.91
CA ASP A 276 8.17 11.00 -3.52
C ASP A 276 9.02 10.49 -4.71
N PRO A 277 10.08 11.19 -5.14
CA PRO A 277 10.93 10.72 -6.21
C PRO A 277 11.66 9.40 -5.86
N ALA A 278 11.23 8.29 -6.46
CA ALA A 278 11.84 6.98 -6.24
C ALA A 278 12.91 6.60 -7.27
N THR A 279 12.70 6.89 -8.55
CA THR A 279 13.61 6.51 -9.65
C THR A 279 13.80 7.67 -10.61
N TYR A 280 15.06 7.93 -10.99
CA TYR A 280 15.43 8.95 -11.96
C TYR A 280 15.98 8.30 -13.23
N LYS A 281 15.49 8.75 -14.38
CA LYS A 281 16.09 8.43 -15.68
C LYS A 281 17.10 9.53 -16.05
N ALA A 282 18.37 9.18 -16.11
CA ALA A 282 19.42 10.07 -16.62
C ALA A 282 19.61 9.87 -18.13
N SER A 283 20.01 10.90 -18.84
CA SER A 283 20.41 10.85 -20.26
C SER A 283 21.55 11.82 -20.48
N LEU A 284 22.50 11.45 -21.35
CA LEU A 284 23.62 12.31 -21.72
C LEU A 284 23.07 13.54 -22.46
N GLN A 285 23.51 14.73 -22.07
CA GLN A 285 23.20 15.98 -22.78
C GLN A 285 24.21 16.23 -23.89
#